data_AF-A0A7J7JEN1-F1
#
_entry.id   AF-A0A7J7JEN1-F1
#
_cell.length_a   1.000
_cell.length_b   1.000
_cell.length_c   1.000
_cell.angle_alpha   90.00
_cell.angle_beta   90.00
_cell.angle_gamma   90.00
#
_symmetry.space_group_name_H-M   'P 1'
#
loop_
_entity.id
_entity.type
_entity.pdbx_description
1 polymer ?
#
loop_
_entity_poly.entity_id
_entity_poly.type
_entity_poly.pdbx_seq_one_letter_code
_entity_poly.pdbx_strand_id
1 'polypeptide(L)'
;MFLITALVSSTASSAARTANPQNLLSEENCQLVVEILRILYNFLSQFDGHNDNNGEEHAMLAEVSRQLVGCHCETRDRHLEVTKHCCNLWTLLPSKLAHILVPAADELNDVSKVQRSFLGHDVTAIFEILSYLEMLLKDVSVRAQQDQLLPVLLPLTTLCKSNRIIRKYCRCQTTSDSFAPLKDEVKQLPEEGNSLRNKFCKLLTSTVTQVKHVAADFLYVLCKENVSRLIKYTGFW
;
A
#
# COMPACT_ATOMS: atom_id res chain seq x y z
N MET A 1 -13.14 -7.89 15.08
CA MET A 1 -11.79 -7.58 15.61
C MET A 1 -11.21 -8.78 16.35
N PHE A 2 -11.73 -9.17 17.52
CA PHE A 2 -11.27 -10.37 18.26
C PHE A 2 -11.17 -11.64 17.40
N LEU A 3 -12.14 -11.91 16.53
CA LEU A 3 -12.08 -13.07 15.62
C LEU A 3 -10.93 -12.98 14.60
N ILE A 4 -10.61 -11.79 14.09
CA ILE A 4 -9.51 -11.61 13.13
C ILE A 4 -8.17 -11.72 13.86
N THR A 5 -8.02 -11.07 15.01
CA THR A 5 -6.82 -11.18 15.83
C THR A 5 -6.61 -12.62 16.30
N ALA A 6 -7.69 -13.34 16.67
CA ALA A 6 -7.64 -14.76 17.02
C ALA A 6 -7.33 -15.65 15.82
N LEU A 7 -7.83 -15.36 14.62
CA LEU A 7 -7.49 -16.07 13.38
C LEU A 7 -6.03 -15.84 12.98
N VAL A 8 -5.54 -14.60 13.05
CA VAL A 8 -4.14 -14.25 12.79
C VAL A 8 -3.21 -14.86 13.85
N SER A 9 -3.63 -14.87 15.12
CA SER A 9 -2.87 -15.50 16.21
C SER A 9 -2.92 -17.03 16.19
N SER A 10 -4.03 -17.63 15.75
CA SER A 10 -4.19 -19.09 15.65
C SER A 10 -3.41 -19.65 14.46
N THR A 11 -3.40 -18.94 13.33
CA THR A 11 -2.55 -19.24 12.16
C THR A 11 -1.07 -19.01 12.45
N ALA A 12 -0.72 -18.00 13.26
CA ALA A 12 0.64 -17.84 13.77
C ALA A 12 1.05 -18.95 14.77
N SER A 13 0.11 -19.45 15.59
CA SER A 13 0.39 -20.53 16.55
C SER A 13 0.45 -21.93 15.92
N SER A 14 -0.28 -22.18 14.82
CA SER A 14 -0.18 -23.45 14.09
C SER A 14 1.11 -23.56 13.27
N ALA A 15 1.67 -22.42 12.83
CA ALA A 15 2.95 -22.36 12.11
C ALA A 15 4.19 -22.67 13.00
N ALA A 16 4.05 -22.69 14.33
CA ALA A 16 5.16 -22.92 15.25
C ALA A 16 5.61 -24.39 15.41
N ARG A 17 4.94 -25.37 14.76
CA ARG A 17 5.24 -26.81 14.97
C ARG A 17 5.90 -27.53 13.80
N THR A 18 6.10 -26.89 12.66
CA THR A 18 6.81 -27.51 11.53
C THR A 18 7.68 -26.47 10.85
N ALA A 19 8.96 -26.77 10.72
CA ALA A 19 10.01 -25.90 10.18
C ALA A 19 9.57 -25.15 8.90
N ASN A 20 9.23 -23.85 9.06
CA ASN A 20 8.98 -22.76 8.09
C ASN A 20 8.09 -23.10 6.86
N PRO A 21 6.96 -22.38 6.66
CA PRO A 21 7.03 -20.99 6.22
C PRO A 21 6.08 -20.05 6.99
N GLN A 22 6.50 -18.79 7.10
CA GLN A 22 5.80 -17.65 7.70
C GLN A 22 4.27 -17.64 7.43
N ASN A 23 3.44 -17.70 8.49
CA ASN A 23 2.00 -17.42 8.54
C ASN A 23 1.22 -17.67 7.23
N LEU A 24 1.13 -18.93 6.80
CA LEU A 24 0.34 -19.32 5.63
C LEU A 24 -1.16 -19.35 6.00
N LEU A 25 -1.98 -18.56 5.29
CA LEU A 25 -3.43 -18.58 5.40
C LEU A 25 -4.02 -19.63 4.45
N SER A 26 -4.83 -20.55 4.99
CA SER A 26 -5.58 -21.51 4.16
C SER A 26 -6.63 -20.81 3.31
N GLU A 27 -7.08 -21.46 2.23
CA GLU A 27 -8.07 -20.88 1.32
C GLU A 27 -9.39 -20.48 2.01
N GLU A 28 -9.92 -21.35 2.88
CA GLU A 28 -11.13 -21.08 3.66
C GLU A 28 -10.95 -19.87 4.60
N ASN A 29 -9.79 -19.77 5.25
CA ASN A 29 -9.47 -18.65 6.12
C ASN A 29 -9.31 -17.34 5.33
N CYS A 30 -8.72 -17.39 4.13
CA CYS A 30 -8.63 -16.23 3.25
C CYS A 30 -10.02 -15.71 2.88
N GLN A 31 -10.96 -16.58 2.50
CA GLN A 31 -12.33 -16.20 2.17
C GLN A 31 -13.04 -15.57 3.37
N LEU A 32 -12.93 -16.18 4.55
CA LEU A 32 -13.51 -15.64 5.78
C LEU A 32 -12.94 -14.26 6.11
N VAL A 33 -11.62 -14.10 6.02
CA VAL A 33 -10.96 -12.80 6.25
C VAL A 33 -11.47 -11.76 5.26
N VAL A 34 -11.51 -12.06 3.97
CA VAL A 34 -11.99 -11.13 2.93
C VAL A 34 -13.43 -10.68 3.21
N GLU A 35 -14.33 -11.61 3.54
CA GLU A 35 -15.72 -11.29 3.87
C GLU A 35 -15.82 -10.40 5.11
N ILE A 36 -15.06 -10.69 6.16
CA ILE A 36 -15.01 -9.85 7.36
C ILE A 36 -14.48 -8.45 7.04
N LEU A 37 -13.39 -8.34 6.27
CA LEU A 37 -12.82 -7.04 5.87
C LEU A 37 -13.82 -6.22 5.05
N ARG A 38 -14.59 -6.88 4.16
CA ARG A 38 -15.62 -6.23 3.34
C ARG A 38 -16.77 -5.71 4.21
N ILE A 39 -17.27 -6.51 5.15
CA ILE A 39 -18.32 -6.10 6.09
C ILE A 39 -17.82 -4.93 6.95
N LEU A 40 -16.59 -5.01 7.48
CA LEU A 40 -15.99 -3.94 8.28
C LEU A 40 -15.88 -2.64 7.50
N TYR A 41 -15.36 -2.68 6.27
CA TYR A 41 -15.25 -1.49 5.43
C TYR A 41 -16.63 -0.87 5.15
N ASN A 42 -17.62 -1.69 4.78
CA ASN A 42 -18.97 -1.20 4.49
C ASN A 42 -19.67 -0.63 5.74
N PHE A 43 -19.39 -1.20 6.92
CA PHE A 43 -19.93 -0.70 8.18
C PHE A 43 -19.26 0.62 8.56
N LEU A 44 -17.93 0.65 8.59
CA LEU A 44 -17.15 1.82 9.02
C LEU A 44 -17.25 3.00 8.04
N SER A 45 -17.41 2.75 6.73
CA SER A 45 -17.55 3.82 5.73
C SER A 45 -18.86 4.62 5.86
N GLN A 46 -19.86 4.09 6.58
CA GLN A 46 -21.12 4.79 6.87
C GLN A 46 -21.01 5.74 8.07
N PHE A 47 -19.97 5.60 8.89
CA PHE A 47 -19.73 6.47 10.04
C PHE A 47 -18.66 7.48 9.66
N ASP A 48 -19.02 8.77 9.68
CA ASP A 48 -18.12 9.84 9.26
C ASP A 48 -16.89 9.88 10.19
N GLY A 49 -15.74 9.53 9.63
CA GLY A 49 -14.52 9.09 10.31
C GLY A 49 -13.69 10.21 10.93
N HIS A 50 -14.32 11.14 11.65
CA HIS A 50 -13.63 12.20 12.41
C HIS A 50 -14.02 12.26 13.88
N ASN A 51 -14.61 11.18 14.42
CA ASN A 51 -14.76 11.08 15.87
C ASN A 51 -13.43 10.59 16.47
N ASP A 52 -12.63 11.54 16.95
CA ASP A 52 -11.30 11.32 17.56
C ASP A 52 -11.32 10.35 18.77
N ASN A 53 -12.53 10.03 19.26
CA ASN A 53 -12.79 9.14 20.38
C ASN A 53 -12.53 7.65 20.09
N ASN A 54 -12.45 7.22 18.82
CA ASN A 54 -12.27 5.80 18.46
C ASN A 54 -10.80 5.44 18.16
N GLY A 55 -9.83 6.19 18.71
CA GLY A 55 -8.41 6.05 18.37
C GLY A 55 -7.84 4.64 18.56
N GLU A 56 -8.26 3.92 19.60
CA GLU A 56 -7.80 2.54 19.89
C GLU A 56 -8.31 1.53 18.86
N GLU A 57 -9.57 1.64 18.45
CA GLU A 57 -10.16 0.75 17.45
C GLU A 57 -9.48 0.91 16.08
N HIS A 58 -9.21 2.14 15.68
CA HIS A 58 -8.49 2.44 14.44
C HIS A 58 -7.03 1.98 14.51
N ALA A 59 -6.38 2.08 15.68
CA ALA A 59 -5.02 1.58 15.88
C ALA A 59 -4.94 0.07 15.75
N MET A 60 -5.88 -0.66 16.38
CA MET A 60 -5.99 -2.10 16.24
C MET A 60 -6.28 -2.49 14.77
N LEU A 61 -7.11 -1.72 14.06
CA LEU A 61 -7.43 -1.99 12.65
C LEU A 61 -6.19 -1.83 11.76
N ALA A 62 -5.41 -0.79 12.00
CA ALA A 62 -4.13 -0.56 11.32
C ALA A 62 -3.15 -1.71 11.56
N GLU A 63 -3.03 -2.19 12.80
CA GLU A 63 -2.13 -3.29 13.13
C GLU A 63 -2.56 -4.61 12.48
N VAL A 64 -3.84 -4.98 12.62
CA VAL A 64 -4.38 -6.22 12.04
C VAL A 64 -4.25 -6.21 10.53
N SER A 65 -4.61 -5.10 9.87
CA SER A 65 -4.48 -5.00 8.41
C SER A 65 -3.03 -5.01 7.94
N ARG A 66 -2.08 -4.40 8.69
CA ARG A 66 -0.64 -4.54 8.41
C ARG A 66 -0.19 -6.00 8.48
N GLN A 67 -0.59 -6.72 9.53
CA GLN A 67 -0.22 -8.13 9.69
C GLN A 67 -0.80 -8.99 8.56
N LEU A 68 -2.06 -8.78 8.19
CA LEU A 68 -2.72 -9.51 7.10
C LEU A 68 -2.04 -9.31 5.75
N VAL A 69 -1.63 -8.08 5.42
CA VAL A 69 -0.89 -7.80 4.18
C VAL A 69 0.49 -8.48 4.17
N GLY A 70 1.09 -8.71 5.34
CA GLY A 70 2.36 -9.43 5.47
C GLY A 70 2.25 -10.96 5.55
N CYS A 71 1.05 -11.52 5.63
CA CYS A 71 0.84 -12.97 5.62
C CYS A 71 1.04 -13.56 4.22
N HIS A 72 1.36 -14.85 4.14
CA HIS A 72 1.38 -15.57 2.87
C HIS A 72 0.03 -16.26 2.65
N CYS A 73 -0.50 -16.19 1.44
CA CYS A 73 -1.65 -17.00 1.03
C CYS A 73 -1.19 -18.14 0.14
N GLU A 74 -1.98 -19.22 0.08
CA GLU A 74 -1.73 -20.37 -0.80
C GLU A 74 -1.60 -19.99 -2.28
N THR A 75 -2.35 -18.97 -2.72
CA THR A 75 -2.28 -18.46 -4.09
C THR A 75 -2.04 -16.95 -4.10
N ARG A 76 -1.36 -16.50 -5.16
CA ARG A 76 -1.09 -15.08 -5.39
C ARG A 76 -2.38 -14.27 -5.52
N ASP A 77 -3.40 -14.81 -6.19
CA ASP A 77 -4.66 -14.09 -6.40
C ASP A 77 -5.40 -13.82 -5.09
N ARG A 78 -5.37 -14.77 -4.14
CA ARG A 78 -5.93 -14.57 -2.79
C ARG A 78 -5.16 -13.52 -2.00
N HIS A 79 -3.83 -13.54 -2.08
CA HIS A 79 -3.00 -12.51 -1.46
C HIS A 79 -3.36 -11.11 -1.97
N LEU A 80 -3.57 -10.99 -3.29
CA LEU A 80 -3.99 -9.72 -3.91
C LEU A 80 -5.39 -9.31 -3.43
N GLU A 81 -6.32 -10.25 -3.28
CA GLU A 81 -7.68 -10.00 -2.77
C GLU A 81 -7.65 -9.48 -1.33
N VAL A 82 -6.90 -10.15 -0.44
CA VAL A 82 -6.70 -9.70 0.96
C VAL A 82 -6.03 -8.32 0.99
N THR A 83 -4.99 -8.11 0.18
CA THR A 83 -4.26 -6.83 0.10
C THR A 83 -5.19 -5.69 -0.35
N LYS A 84 -6.05 -5.93 -1.35
CA LYS A 84 -7.05 -4.97 -1.82
C LYS A 84 -8.01 -4.57 -0.70
N HIS A 85 -8.57 -5.53 0.02
CA HIS A 85 -9.51 -5.23 1.10
C HIS A 85 -8.84 -4.55 2.30
N CYS A 86 -7.58 -4.85 2.59
CA CYS A 86 -6.79 -4.11 3.57
C CYS A 86 -6.54 -2.67 3.13
N CYS A 87 -6.19 -2.43 1.86
CA CYS A 87 -6.04 -1.06 1.32
C CYS A 87 -7.30 -0.24 1.47
N ASN A 88 -8.47 -0.83 1.19
CA ASN A 88 -9.75 -0.14 1.36
C ASN A 88 -9.95 0.31 2.82
N LEU A 89 -9.61 -0.53 3.81
CA LEU A 89 -9.69 -0.14 5.21
C LEU A 89 -8.72 1.00 5.56
N TRP A 90 -7.56 1.08 4.91
CA TRP A 90 -6.61 2.16 5.15
C TRP A 90 -7.11 3.52 4.71
N THR A 91 -8.11 3.59 3.82
CA THR A 91 -8.79 4.85 3.48
C THR A 91 -9.54 5.44 4.66
N LEU A 92 -9.91 4.60 5.64
CA LEU A 92 -10.64 4.99 6.85
C LEU A 92 -9.70 5.29 8.01
N LEU A 93 -8.39 5.06 7.88
CA LEU A 93 -7.44 5.27 8.96
C LEU A 93 -7.06 6.75 9.10
N PRO A 94 -7.15 7.33 10.31
CA PRO A 94 -6.60 8.64 10.59
C PRO A 94 -5.10 8.72 10.26
N SER A 95 -4.68 9.85 9.67
CA SER A 95 -3.28 10.13 9.28
C SER A 95 -2.26 9.92 10.40
N LYS A 96 -2.66 10.21 11.65
CA LYS A 96 -1.83 10.03 12.85
C LYS A 96 -1.40 8.57 13.08
N LEU A 97 -2.13 7.59 12.56
CA LEU A 97 -1.86 6.16 12.74
C LEU A 97 -0.96 5.56 11.66
N ALA A 98 -0.47 6.37 10.71
CA ALA A 98 0.43 5.91 9.64
C ALA A 98 1.75 5.30 10.16
N HIS A 99 2.15 5.58 11.41
CA HIS A 99 3.32 4.98 12.04
C HIS A 99 3.11 3.50 12.39
N ILE A 100 1.88 3.07 12.68
CA ILE A 100 1.54 1.67 13.01
C ILE A 100 1.75 0.76 11.80
N LEU A 101 1.56 1.29 10.59
CA LEU A 101 1.77 0.55 9.34
C LEU A 101 3.27 0.33 9.02
N VAL A 102 4.16 1.13 9.61
CA VAL A 102 5.61 1.10 9.40
C VAL A 102 6.32 1.22 10.76
N PRO A 103 6.17 0.22 11.64
CA PRO A 103 6.74 0.26 12.98
C PRO A 103 8.27 0.23 12.91
N ALA A 104 8.94 0.73 13.94
CA ALA A 104 10.38 0.60 14.04
C ALA A 104 10.73 -0.89 14.24
N ALA A 105 11.78 -1.37 13.57
CA ALA A 105 12.09 -2.81 13.55
C ALA A 105 12.47 -3.34 14.95
N ASP A 106 13.00 -2.47 15.79
CA ASP A 106 13.35 -2.66 17.20
C ASP A 106 12.14 -2.65 18.15
N GLU A 107 11.01 -2.07 17.75
CA GLU A 107 9.74 -2.12 18.50
C GLU A 107 8.96 -3.43 18.26
N LEU A 108 9.38 -4.22 17.25
CA LEU A 108 8.73 -5.49 16.94
C LEU A 108 9.23 -6.57 17.90
N ASN A 109 8.29 -7.22 18.58
CA ASN A 109 8.55 -8.37 19.47
C ASN A 109 9.30 -9.52 18.76
N ASP A 110 9.23 -9.58 17.43
CA ASP A 110 9.87 -10.62 16.64
C ASP A 110 10.43 -10.05 15.33
N VAL A 111 11.71 -9.68 15.37
CA VAL A 111 12.46 -9.14 14.21
C VAL A 111 12.52 -10.16 13.06
N SER A 112 12.36 -11.47 13.32
CA SER A 112 12.38 -12.51 12.29
C SER A 112 11.18 -12.44 11.33
N LYS A 113 10.12 -11.72 11.72
CA LYS A 113 8.95 -11.44 10.88
C LYS A 113 9.17 -10.25 9.93
N VAL A 114 10.23 -9.47 10.10
CA VAL A 114 10.55 -8.36 9.21
C VAL A 114 11.13 -8.91 7.92
N GLN A 115 10.30 -8.98 6.88
CA GLN A 115 10.75 -9.41 5.56
C GLN A 115 11.51 -8.29 4.85
N ARG A 116 11.07 -7.03 5.00
CA ARG A 116 11.68 -5.87 4.35
C ARG A 116 11.80 -4.72 5.32
N SER A 117 13.04 -4.26 5.51
CA SER A 117 13.34 -3.08 6.32
C SER A 117 13.85 -1.92 5.47
N PHE A 118 13.52 -0.70 5.88
CA PHE A 118 14.03 0.53 5.27
C PHE A 118 14.22 1.60 6.34
N LEU A 119 15.44 2.15 6.44
CA LEU A 119 15.82 3.12 7.47
C LEU A 119 15.48 2.68 8.90
N GLY A 120 15.59 1.39 9.20
CA GLY A 120 15.29 0.83 10.53
C GLY A 120 13.80 0.57 10.80
N HIS A 121 12.92 0.71 9.81
CA HIS A 121 11.49 0.40 9.95
C HIS A 121 11.07 -0.79 9.09
N ASP A 122 10.07 -1.54 9.54
CA ASP A 122 9.41 -2.57 8.74
C ASP A 122 8.50 -1.93 7.69
N VAL A 123 8.85 -2.12 6.41
CA VAL A 123 8.10 -1.58 5.26
C VAL A 123 7.42 -2.67 4.45
N THR A 124 7.33 -3.89 5.00
CA THR A 124 6.77 -5.06 4.30
C THR A 124 5.37 -4.78 3.76
N ALA A 125 4.47 -4.22 4.58
CA ALA A 125 3.10 -3.93 4.14
C ALA A 125 3.04 -2.86 3.02
N ILE A 126 3.90 -1.85 3.07
CA ILE A 126 3.98 -0.82 2.02
C ILE A 126 4.54 -1.42 0.73
N PHE A 127 5.50 -2.32 0.81
CA PHE A 127 6.02 -3.03 -0.36
C PHE A 127 4.94 -3.86 -1.06
N GLU A 128 4.17 -4.66 -0.31
CA GLU A 128 3.15 -5.53 -0.89
C GLU A 128 2.08 -4.71 -1.63
N ILE A 129 1.71 -3.56 -1.08
CA ILE A 129 0.75 -2.64 -1.70
C ILE A 129 1.33 -1.94 -2.92
N LEU A 130 2.60 -1.50 -2.87
CA LEU A 130 3.26 -0.96 -4.07
C LEU A 130 3.37 -2.01 -5.18
N SER A 131 3.64 -3.27 -4.81
CA SER A 131 3.70 -4.39 -5.75
C SER A 131 2.33 -4.68 -6.35
N TYR A 132 1.27 -4.63 -5.54
CA TYR A 132 -0.11 -4.73 -6.01
C TYR A 132 -0.48 -3.59 -6.95
N LEU A 133 -0.13 -2.35 -6.60
CA LEU A 133 -0.36 -1.17 -7.43
C LEU A 133 0.38 -1.30 -8.77
N GLU A 134 1.64 -1.75 -8.76
CA GLU A 134 2.39 -1.95 -9.99
C GLU A 134 1.73 -3.00 -10.90
N MET A 135 1.19 -4.08 -10.33
CA MET A 135 0.41 -5.08 -11.05
C MET A 135 -0.86 -4.48 -11.66
N LEU A 136 -1.62 -3.69 -10.89
CA LEU A 136 -2.80 -3.00 -11.41
C LEU A 136 -2.44 -2.08 -12.57
N LEU A 137 -1.35 -1.31 -12.46
CA LEU A 137 -0.91 -0.40 -13.51
C LEU A 137 -0.47 -1.08 -14.81
N LYS A 138 -0.21 -2.40 -14.81
CA LYS A 138 0.15 -3.16 -16.02
C LYS A 138 -1.07 -3.46 -16.88
N ASP A 139 -2.17 -3.91 -16.26
CA ASP A 139 -3.30 -4.53 -16.98
C ASP A 139 -4.65 -3.81 -16.80
N VAL A 140 -4.70 -2.69 -16.07
CA VAL A 140 -5.97 -2.01 -15.78
C VAL A 140 -6.58 -1.37 -17.04
N SER A 141 -7.80 -1.79 -17.36
CA SER A 141 -8.58 -1.16 -18.45
C SER A 141 -9.05 0.24 -18.06
N VAL A 142 -9.17 1.15 -19.03
CA VAL A 142 -9.63 2.54 -18.82
C VAL A 142 -10.95 2.61 -18.05
N ARG A 143 -11.89 1.68 -18.31
CA ARG A 143 -13.19 1.63 -17.64
C ARG A 143 -13.12 1.25 -16.17
N ALA A 144 -12.10 0.50 -15.77
CA ALA A 144 -11.90 0.02 -14.40
C ALA A 144 -10.82 0.82 -13.62
N GLN A 145 -10.14 1.77 -14.28
CA GLN A 145 -9.08 2.56 -13.65
C GLN A 145 -9.55 3.26 -12.38
N GLN A 146 -10.74 3.85 -12.41
CA GLN A 146 -11.29 4.55 -11.26
C GLN A 146 -11.52 3.61 -10.08
N ASP A 147 -12.22 2.50 -10.30
CA ASP A 147 -12.62 1.58 -9.24
C ASP A 147 -11.47 0.74 -8.68
N GLN A 148 -10.43 0.50 -9.48
CA GLN A 148 -9.28 -0.31 -9.06
C GLN A 148 -8.11 0.51 -8.53
N LEU A 149 -7.80 1.67 -9.14
CA LEU A 149 -6.62 2.45 -8.76
C LEU A 149 -6.90 3.40 -7.60
N LEU A 150 -8.07 4.03 -7.54
CA LEU A 150 -8.35 5.02 -6.49
C LEU A 150 -8.31 4.42 -5.07
N PRO A 151 -8.87 3.23 -4.79
CA PRO A 151 -8.83 2.66 -3.45
C PRO A 151 -7.42 2.31 -2.96
N VAL A 152 -6.42 2.26 -3.86
CA VAL A 152 -5.02 2.03 -3.53
C VAL A 152 -4.23 3.35 -3.50
N LEU A 153 -4.42 4.22 -4.50
CA LEU A 153 -3.68 5.47 -4.63
C LEU A 153 -4.06 6.50 -3.56
N LEU A 154 -5.35 6.64 -3.23
CA LEU A 154 -5.81 7.59 -2.22
C LEU A 154 -5.20 7.33 -0.83
N PRO A 155 -5.32 6.12 -0.24
CA PRO A 155 -4.74 5.87 1.08
C PRO A 155 -3.21 5.96 1.03
N LEU A 156 -2.57 5.46 -0.03
CA LEU A 156 -1.12 5.55 -0.17
C LEU A 156 -0.63 7.01 -0.22
N THR A 157 -1.37 7.90 -0.88
CA THR A 157 -1.08 9.34 -0.92
C THR A 157 -1.20 9.95 0.47
N THR A 158 -2.29 9.67 1.19
CA THR A 158 -2.50 10.15 2.57
C THR A 158 -1.41 9.65 3.52
N LEU A 159 -1.02 8.38 3.41
CA LEU A 159 0.07 7.78 4.18
C LEU A 159 1.43 8.43 3.86
N CYS A 160 1.71 8.71 2.59
CA CYS A 160 2.93 9.43 2.18
C CYS A 160 2.95 10.88 2.66
N LYS A 161 1.79 11.57 2.73
CA LYS A 161 1.70 12.91 3.34
C LYS A 161 2.06 12.84 4.82
N SER A 162 1.51 11.86 5.52
CA SER A 162 1.56 11.73 6.98
C SER A 162 2.90 11.20 7.51
N ASN A 163 3.50 10.20 6.86
CA ASN A 163 4.72 9.54 7.35
C ASN A 163 5.90 9.71 6.38
N ARG A 164 6.99 10.30 6.89
CA ARG A 164 8.22 10.55 6.12
C ARG A 164 8.90 9.27 5.62
N ILE A 165 8.80 8.16 6.36
CA ILE A 165 9.42 6.88 6.01
C ILE A 165 8.69 6.27 4.83
N ILE A 166 7.35 6.20 4.88
CA ILE A 166 6.51 5.75 3.77
C ILE A 166 6.82 6.56 2.51
N ARG A 167 6.81 7.90 2.61
CA ARG A 167 7.12 8.78 1.48
C ARG A 167 8.51 8.54 0.89
N LYS A 168 9.54 8.41 1.73
CA LYS A 168 10.91 8.13 1.27
C LYS A 168 10.97 6.77 0.60
N TYR A 169 10.33 5.75 1.17
CA TYR A 169 10.30 4.40 0.62
C TYR A 169 9.58 4.35 -0.73
N CYS A 170 8.36 4.87 -0.81
CA CYS A 170 7.61 4.97 -2.06
C CYS A 170 8.40 5.75 -3.11
N ARG A 171 8.98 6.89 -2.74
CA ARG A 171 9.86 7.65 -3.64
C ARG A 171 11.02 6.78 -4.11
N CYS A 172 11.74 6.12 -3.21
CA CYS A 172 12.84 5.23 -3.58
C CYS A 172 12.38 4.15 -4.56
N GLN A 173 11.24 3.50 -4.36
CA GLN A 173 10.73 2.47 -5.29
C GLN A 173 10.25 3.04 -6.63
N THR A 174 9.63 4.22 -6.65
CA THR A 174 9.20 4.86 -7.90
C THR A 174 10.35 5.57 -8.62
N THR A 175 11.51 5.76 -7.97
CA THR A 175 12.67 6.50 -8.51
C THR A 175 13.93 5.64 -8.63
N SER A 176 13.97 4.42 -8.08
CA SER A 176 15.15 3.55 -8.07
C SER A 176 15.57 3.16 -9.49
N ASP A 177 14.63 3.14 -10.42
CA ASP A 177 14.91 2.90 -11.84
C ASP A 177 15.53 4.13 -12.54
N SER A 178 15.54 5.32 -11.93
CA SER A 178 15.82 6.61 -12.61
C SER A 178 16.79 7.56 -11.87
N PHE A 179 17.50 7.10 -10.82
CA PHE A 179 18.68 7.82 -10.29
C PHE A 179 20.01 7.15 -10.67
N ALA A 180 20.04 6.37 -11.76
CA ALA A 180 21.16 6.53 -12.67
C ALA A 180 21.06 7.98 -13.17
N PRO A 181 22.11 8.81 -13.03
CA PRO A 181 22.04 10.21 -13.47
C PRO A 181 21.50 10.22 -14.90
N LEU A 182 20.46 11.03 -15.16
CA LEU A 182 19.72 11.23 -16.42
C LEU A 182 20.65 11.50 -17.63
N LYS A 183 21.51 10.55 -17.99
CA LYS A 183 22.50 10.69 -19.05
C LYS A 183 21.96 10.09 -20.35
N ASP A 184 21.15 9.03 -20.26
CA ASP A 184 20.70 8.31 -21.45
C ASP A 184 19.17 8.27 -21.67
N GLU A 185 18.35 8.49 -20.62
CA GLU A 185 16.88 8.52 -20.73
C GLU A 185 16.30 9.80 -21.39
N VAL A 186 17.15 10.79 -21.71
CA VAL A 186 16.72 12.04 -22.37
C VAL A 186 16.25 11.81 -23.82
N LYS A 187 16.39 10.58 -24.35
CA LYS A 187 15.97 10.23 -25.72
C LYS A 187 14.58 9.58 -25.80
N GLN A 188 13.98 9.16 -24.69
CA GLN A 188 12.67 8.50 -24.69
C GLN A 188 11.65 9.33 -23.91
N LEU A 189 10.40 9.32 -24.38
CA LEU A 189 9.31 10.04 -23.73
C LEU A 189 9.09 9.49 -22.30
N PRO A 190 8.77 10.33 -21.30
CA PRO A 190 8.52 9.88 -19.92
C PRO A 190 7.44 8.79 -19.81
N GLU A 191 6.52 8.72 -20.76
CA GLU A 191 5.49 7.69 -20.90
C GLU A 191 5.97 6.43 -21.61
N GLU A 192 7.09 6.46 -22.35
CA GLU A 192 7.61 5.31 -23.09
C GLU A 192 8.52 4.47 -22.17
N GLY A 193 7.93 3.52 -21.47
CA GLY A 193 8.67 2.51 -20.71
C GLY A 193 7.80 1.66 -19.80
N ASN A 194 8.46 0.71 -19.11
CA ASN A 194 7.83 -0.26 -18.21
C ASN A 194 8.14 -0.03 -16.73
N SER A 195 8.95 0.99 -16.38
CA SER A 195 9.19 1.36 -14.99
C SER A 195 7.90 1.88 -14.34
N LEU A 196 7.86 1.86 -13.00
CA LEU A 196 6.74 2.43 -12.24
C LEU A 196 6.55 3.93 -12.57
N ARG A 197 7.64 4.68 -12.76
CA ARG A 197 7.62 6.08 -13.20
C ARG A 197 6.89 6.25 -14.53
N ASN A 198 7.20 5.44 -15.54
CA ASN A 198 6.58 5.56 -16.86
C ASN A 198 5.07 5.30 -16.78
N LYS A 199 4.65 4.30 -16.01
CA LYS A 199 3.23 3.99 -15.80
C LYS A 199 2.48 5.15 -15.13
N PHE A 200 3.09 5.79 -14.14
CA PHE A 200 2.53 7.02 -13.55
C PHE A 200 2.48 8.18 -14.53
N CYS A 201 3.51 8.37 -15.37
CA CYS A 201 3.50 9.41 -16.41
C CYS A 201 2.37 9.16 -17.44
N LYS A 202 2.14 7.91 -17.84
CA LYS A 202 0.97 7.51 -18.67
C LYS A 202 -0.37 7.86 -18.00
N LEU A 203 -0.47 7.71 -16.68
CA LEU A 203 -1.70 8.09 -15.96
C LEU A 203 -1.96 9.60 -15.96
N LEU A 204 -0.91 10.43 -16.01
CA LEU A 204 -1.07 11.90 -16.09
C LEU A 204 -1.73 12.34 -17.41
N THR A 205 -1.64 11.52 -18.44
CA THR A 205 -2.29 11.72 -19.74
C THR A 205 -3.57 10.88 -19.91
N SER A 206 -4.03 10.19 -18.86
CA SER A 206 -5.29 9.42 -18.91
C SER A 206 -6.49 10.34 -19.14
N THR A 207 -7.49 9.83 -19.87
CA THR A 207 -8.79 10.50 -20.07
C THR A 207 -9.66 10.47 -18.82
N VAL A 208 -9.35 9.62 -17.84
CA VAL A 208 -10.05 9.53 -16.55
C VAL A 208 -9.52 10.62 -15.61
N THR A 209 -10.24 11.74 -15.52
CA THR A 209 -9.81 12.95 -14.79
C THR A 209 -9.48 12.69 -13.33
N GLN A 210 -10.32 11.93 -12.60
CA GLN A 210 -10.08 11.65 -11.17
C GLN A 210 -8.80 10.85 -10.94
N VAL A 211 -8.54 9.83 -11.76
CA VAL A 211 -7.30 9.03 -11.67
C VAL A 211 -6.09 9.90 -11.99
N LYS A 212 -6.18 10.74 -13.01
CA LYS A 212 -5.14 11.73 -13.34
C LYS A 212 -4.84 12.66 -12.16
N HIS A 213 -5.87 13.23 -11.53
CA HIS A 213 -5.70 14.13 -10.39
C HIS A 213 -5.04 13.44 -9.19
N VAL A 214 -5.47 12.23 -8.85
CA VAL A 214 -4.91 11.48 -7.72
C VAL A 214 -3.49 10.99 -8.02
N ALA A 215 -3.20 10.57 -9.25
CA ALA A 215 -1.84 10.23 -9.66
C ALA A 215 -0.90 11.45 -9.58
N ALA A 216 -1.36 12.63 -10.01
CA ALA A 216 -0.61 13.87 -9.90
C ALA A 216 -0.36 14.26 -8.44
N ASP A 217 -1.37 14.17 -7.57
CA ASP A 217 -1.25 14.44 -6.13
C ASP A 217 -0.25 13.47 -5.47
N PHE A 218 -0.33 12.17 -5.79
CA PHE A 218 0.62 11.18 -5.30
C PHE A 218 2.07 11.55 -5.66
N LEU A 219 2.35 11.85 -6.93
CA LEU A 219 3.69 12.24 -7.37
C LEU A 219 4.16 13.56 -6.74
N TYR A 220 3.25 14.52 -6.58
CA TYR A 220 3.53 15.80 -5.94
C TYR A 220 3.98 15.59 -4.49
N VAL A 221 3.30 14.72 -3.74
CA VAL A 221 3.68 14.33 -2.36
C VAL A 221 5.06 13.67 -2.35
N LEU A 222 5.33 12.72 -3.24
CA LEU A 222 6.67 12.08 -3.33
C LEU A 222 7.78 13.10 -3.61
N CYS A 223 7.46 14.16 -4.35
CA CYS A 223 8.35 15.27 -4.65
C CYS A 223 8.53 16.27 -3.49
N LYS A 224 7.92 16.02 -2.33
CA LYS A 224 7.82 16.95 -1.19
C LYS A 224 7.10 18.25 -1.58
N GLU A 225 6.02 18.13 -2.34
CA GLU A 225 5.16 19.25 -2.71
C GLU A 225 5.95 20.38 -3.40
N ASN A 226 6.95 19.98 -4.20
CA ASN A 226 7.82 20.90 -4.90
C ASN A 226 7.61 20.75 -6.40
N VAL A 227 7.03 21.79 -7.00
CA VAL A 227 6.73 21.82 -8.44
C VAL A 227 7.99 21.57 -9.26
N SER A 228 9.09 22.28 -9.00
CA SER A 228 10.34 22.13 -9.76
C SER A 228 10.90 20.70 -9.76
N ARG A 229 10.73 19.96 -8.66
CA ARG A 229 11.11 18.53 -8.59
C ARG A 229 10.14 17.66 -9.35
N LEU A 230 8.84 17.97 -9.30
CA LEU A 230 7.82 17.27 -10.07
C LEU A 230 8.07 17.43 -11.57
N ILE A 231 8.38 18.63 -12.06
CA ILE A 231 8.75 18.89 -13.47
C ILE A 231 9.88 17.97 -13.91
N LYS A 232 10.97 17.94 -13.14
CA LYS A 232 12.14 17.11 -13.45
C LYS A 232 11.81 15.61 -13.44
N TYR A 233 10.84 15.22 -12.64
CA TYR A 233 10.43 13.82 -12.49
C TYR A 233 9.52 13.37 -13.63
N THR A 234 8.55 14.19 -14.00
CA THR A 234 7.53 13.83 -15.01
C THR A 234 7.90 14.25 -16.42
N GLY A 235 8.79 15.23 -16.59
CA GLY A 235 9.15 15.78 -17.90
C GLY A 235 8.05 16.60 -18.58
N PHE A 236 6.90 16.80 -17.92
CA PHE A 236 5.73 17.47 -18.49
C PHE A 236 5.71 18.98 -18.22
N TRP A 237 6.61 19.78 -18.79
CA TRP A 237 6.43 21.25 -18.87
C TRP A 237 7.17 21.83 -20.07
#